data_AF-A0A154PEE4-F1
#
_entry.id   AF-A0A154PEE4-F1
#
_cell.length_a   1.000
_cell.length_b   1.000
_cell.length_c   1.000
_cell.angle_alpha   90.00
_cell.angle_beta   90.00
_cell.angle_gamma   90.00
#
_symmetry.space_group_name_H-M   'P 1'
#
loop_
_entity.id
_entity.type
_entity.pdbx_description
1 polymer ?
#
loop_
_entity_poly.entity_id
_entity_poly.type
_entity_poly.pdbx_seq_one_letter_code
_entity_poly.pdbx_strand_id
1 'polypeptide(L)'
;MENVSDDVIVGRCIAVLKGIFGNQVVPQPRESVVTRWRADPWARGSYSFVAVGSSGSDYDLLAAPVAPAPTPGAPPPQPRVFFAGEHTIRNYPATVHGAFLSGLREGGRIADQLCGSPYAPPTLPPSGTPTTVIPSVTTGTSSTP
;
A
#
# COMPACT_ATOMS: atom_id res chain seq x y z
N MET A 1 -3.76 5.22 -27.23
CA MET A 1 -4.46 6.49 -27.56
C MET A 1 -3.69 7.72 -27.08
N GLU A 2 -2.80 7.63 -26.07
CA GLU A 2 -2.11 8.85 -25.56
C GLU A 2 -1.20 9.55 -26.58
N ASN A 3 -0.60 8.82 -27.52
CA ASN A 3 0.23 9.39 -28.61
C ASN A 3 -0.58 9.85 -29.83
N VAL A 4 -1.90 9.98 -29.71
CA VAL A 4 -2.81 10.41 -30.78
C VAL A 4 -3.38 11.79 -30.38
N SER A 5 -3.60 12.67 -31.36
CA SER A 5 -4.19 13.99 -31.10
C SER A 5 -5.66 13.91 -30.68
N ASP A 6 -6.14 14.92 -29.96
CA ASP A 6 -7.50 14.97 -29.45
C ASP A 6 -8.54 14.92 -30.58
N ASP A 7 -8.33 15.64 -31.68
CA ASP A 7 -9.26 15.65 -32.83
C ASP A 7 -9.51 14.26 -33.42
N VAL A 8 -8.47 13.43 -33.51
CA VAL A 8 -8.60 12.07 -34.03
C VAL A 8 -9.36 11.18 -33.04
N ILE A 9 -9.13 11.36 -31.74
CA ILE A 9 -9.82 10.62 -30.69
C ILE A 9 -11.32 10.99 -30.68
N VAL A 10 -11.62 12.29 -30.66
CA VAL A 10 -12.98 12.83 -30.70
C VAL A 10 -13.70 12.42 -31.98
N GLY A 11 -13.02 12.49 -33.13
CA GLY A 11 -13.58 12.06 -34.41
C GLY A 11 -14.00 10.59 -34.42
N ARG A 12 -13.20 9.70 -33.80
CA ARG A 12 -13.56 8.28 -33.63
C ARG A 12 -14.77 8.10 -32.73
N CYS A 13 -14.86 8.84 -31.62
CA CYS A 13 -16.04 8.82 -30.75
C CYS A 13 -17.31 9.25 -31.50
N ILE A 14 -17.24 10.36 -32.25
CA ILE A 14 -18.37 10.86 -33.05
C ILE A 14 -18.78 9.87 -34.14
N ALA A 15 -17.83 9.21 -34.81
CA ALA A 15 -18.14 8.17 -35.79
C ALA A 15 -18.93 7.00 -35.18
N VAL A 16 -18.54 6.53 -34.00
CA VAL A 16 -19.26 5.47 -33.27
C VAL A 16 -20.67 5.94 -32.89
N LEU A 17 -20.79 7.14 -32.31
CA LEU A 17 -22.09 7.71 -31.93
C LEU A 17 -23.03 7.86 -33.14
N LYS A 18 -22.51 8.31 -34.29
CA LYS A 18 -23.28 8.42 -35.54
C LYS A 18 -23.73 7.07 -36.09
N GLY A 19 -22.94 6.02 -35.89
CA GLY A 19 -23.33 4.64 -36.23
C GLY A 19 -24.49 4.12 -35.38
N ILE A 20 -24.58 4.53 -34.12
CA ILE A 20 -25.63 4.09 -33.18
C ILE A 20 -26.91 4.94 -33.32
N PHE A 21 -26.76 6.27 -33.37
CA PHE A 21 -27.88 7.22 -33.27
C PHE A 21 -28.26 7.88 -34.61
N GLY A 22 -27.48 7.64 -35.67
CA GLY A 22 -27.69 8.23 -37.00
C GLY A 22 -26.94 9.54 -37.21
N ASN A 23 -26.46 9.74 -38.44
CA ASN A 23 -25.54 10.84 -38.78
C ASN A 23 -26.14 12.25 -38.61
N GLN A 24 -27.47 12.39 -38.76
CA GLN A 24 -28.17 13.67 -38.64
C GLN A 24 -28.41 14.09 -37.18
N VAL A 25 -28.34 13.14 -36.25
CA VAL A 25 -28.71 13.35 -34.84
C VAL A 25 -27.51 13.78 -34.00
N VAL A 26 -26.29 13.39 -34.39
CA VAL A 26 -25.07 13.63 -33.60
C VAL A 26 -24.31 14.85 -34.16
N PRO A 27 -24.38 16.02 -33.49
CA PRO A 27 -23.64 17.22 -33.90
C PRO A 27 -22.16 17.15 -33.46
N GLN A 28 -21.39 18.16 -33.85
CA GLN A 28 -20.03 18.33 -33.31
C GLN A 28 -20.09 18.79 -31.84
N PRO A 29 -19.17 18.31 -30.99
CA PRO A 29 -19.11 18.76 -29.60
C PRO A 29 -18.63 20.21 -29.54
N ARG A 30 -19.16 20.98 -28.58
CA ARG A 30 -18.68 22.34 -28.30
C ARG A 30 -17.33 22.34 -27.59
N GLU A 31 -17.15 21.39 -26.69
CA GLU A 31 -15.95 21.22 -25.89
C GLU A 31 -15.63 19.73 -25.77
N SER A 32 -14.34 19.45 -25.66
CA SER A 32 -13.83 18.10 -25.46
C SER A 32 -12.55 18.15 -24.63
N VAL A 33 -12.41 17.19 -23.72
CA VAL A 33 -11.21 17.03 -22.90
C VAL A 33 -10.80 15.56 -22.98
N VAL A 34 -9.53 15.30 -23.30
CA VAL A 34 -8.95 13.96 -23.34
C VAL A 34 -7.86 13.84 -22.29
N THR A 35 -8.07 12.95 -21.32
CA THR A 35 -7.08 12.69 -20.27
C THR A 35 -6.00 11.71 -20.75
N ARG A 36 -4.77 11.89 -20.25
CA ARG A 36 -3.60 11.06 -20.54
C ARG A 36 -2.85 10.74 -19.25
N TRP A 37 -3.49 9.93 -18.40
CA TRP A 37 -3.03 9.65 -17.04
C TRP A 37 -1.62 9.04 -16.98
N ARG A 38 -1.22 8.23 -17.96
CA ARG A 38 0.12 7.63 -17.97
C ARG A 38 1.19 8.66 -18.33
N ALA A 39 0.89 9.63 -19.19
CA ALA A 39 1.79 10.71 -19.56
C ALA A 39 1.94 11.78 -18.46
N ASP A 40 0.92 11.97 -17.61
CA ASP A 40 0.94 12.93 -16.51
C ASP A 40 2.14 12.69 -15.57
N PRO A 41 3.01 13.71 -15.35
CA PRO A 41 4.18 13.56 -14.50
C PRO A 41 3.92 13.32 -13.02
N TRP A 42 2.73 13.66 -12.55
CA TRP A 42 2.35 13.55 -11.14
C TRP A 42 1.55 12.29 -10.83
N ALA A 43 0.99 11.63 -11.86
CA ALA A 43 0.21 10.40 -11.71
C ALA A 43 0.91 9.16 -12.28
N ARG A 44 1.53 9.26 -13.47
CA ARG A 44 2.20 8.15 -14.18
C ARG A 44 1.32 6.92 -14.46
N GLY A 45 0.01 7.04 -14.32
CA GLY A 45 -0.95 5.96 -14.44
C GLY A 45 -2.29 6.37 -13.83
N SER A 46 -3.27 5.47 -13.88
CA SER A 46 -4.60 5.72 -13.31
C SER A 46 -4.68 5.30 -11.84
N TYR A 47 -4.36 4.04 -11.56
CA TYR A 47 -4.45 3.42 -10.24
C TYR A 47 -3.76 2.05 -10.24
N SER A 48 -3.49 1.53 -9.05
CA SER A 48 -2.89 0.20 -8.85
C SER A 48 -3.81 -0.95 -9.29
N PHE A 49 -3.20 -2.10 -9.57
CA PHE A 49 -3.88 -3.38 -9.75
C PHE A 49 -2.93 -4.51 -9.33
N VAL A 50 -3.49 -5.68 -8.98
CA VAL A 50 -2.67 -6.86 -8.66
C VAL A 50 -2.17 -7.48 -9.97
N ALA A 51 -0.92 -7.22 -10.32
CA ALA A 51 -0.29 -7.78 -11.50
C ALA A 51 -0.05 -9.29 -11.36
N VAL A 52 0.17 -9.98 -12.49
CA VAL A 52 0.58 -11.39 -12.47
C VAL A 52 1.89 -11.52 -11.69
N GLY A 53 1.90 -12.40 -10.69
CA GLY A 53 3.02 -12.59 -9.78
C GLY A 53 3.03 -11.69 -8.55
N SER A 54 2.12 -10.70 -8.47
CA SER A 54 1.88 -9.89 -7.28
C SER A 54 0.75 -10.48 -6.44
N SER A 55 0.61 -10.03 -5.19
CA SER A 55 -0.52 -10.40 -4.36
C SER A 55 -0.98 -9.26 -3.44
N GLY A 56 -2.08 -9.48 -2.73
CA GLY A 56 -2.58 -8.52 -1.75
C GLY A 56 -1.56 -8.14 -0.66
N SER A 57 -0.56 -9.00 -0.38
CA SER A 57 0.50 -8.70 0.59
C SER A 57 1.40 -7.54 0.15
N ASP A 58 1.47 -7.24 -1.15
CA ASP A 58 2.33 -6.18 -1.66
C ASP A 58 1.79 -4.79 -1.25
N TYR A 59 0.47 -4.65 -1.11
CA TYR A 59 -0.14 -3.45 -0.52
C TYR A 59 0.22 -3.29 0.96
N ASP A 60 0.24 -4.40 1.71
CA ASP A 60 0.62 -4.40 3.12
C ASP A 60 2.10 -4.02 3.28
N LEU A 61 2.95 -4.49 2.37
CA LEU A 61 4.36 -4.12 2.30
C LEU A 61 4.56 -2.63 1.96
N LEU A 62 3.83 -2.11 0.97
CA LEU A 62 3.86 -0.68 0.62
C LEU A 62 3.37 0.22 1.77
N ALA A 63 2.48 -0.28 2.63
CA ALA A 63 1.99 0.44 3.80
C ALA A 63 2.94 0.41 5.01
N ALA A 64 4.01 -0.39 4.95
CA ALA A 64 4.95 -0.53 6.06
C ALA A 64 5.83 0.73 6.20
N PRO A 65 5.95 1.31 7.40
CA PRO A 65 6.76 2.50 7.59
C PRO A 65 8.25 2.14 7.65
N VAL A 66 9.11 3.08 7.27
CA VAL A 66 10.57 2.89 7.22
C VAL A 66 11.24 3.61 8.39
N ALA A 67 12.04 2.86 9.15
CA ALA A 67 12.92 3.38 10.19
C ALA A 67 14.34 3.56 9.66
N PRO A 68 15.10 4.55 10.20
CA PRO A 68 16.52 4.67 9.88
C PRO A 68 17.31 3.45 10.36
N ALA A 69 18.51 3.28 9.83
CA ALA A 69 19.38 2.16 10.21
C ALA A 69 19.67 2.18 11.73
N PRO A 70 19.72 1.00 12.38
CA PRO A 70 20.06 0.91 13.79
C PRO A 70 21.49 1.41 14.03
N THR A 71 21.67 2.18 15.09
CA THR A 71 22.99 2.64 15.55
C THR A 71 23.49 1.71 16.64
N PRO A 72 24.72 1.16 16.55
CA PRO A 72 25.26 0.30 17.60
C PRO A 72 25.24 0.99 18.96
N GLY A 73 24.68 0.33 19.97
CA GLY A 73 24.57 0.86 21.33
C GLY A 73 23.44 1.87 21.56
N ALA A 74 22.64 2.19 20.53
CA ALA A 74 21.46 3.04 20.67
C ALA A 74 20.17 2.20 20.80
N PRO A 75 19.08 2.79 21.35
CA PRO A 75 17.76 2.17 21.32
C PRO A 75 17.29 1.89 19.88
N PRO A 76 16.35 0.95 19.68
CA PRO A 76 15.76 0.70 18.38
C PRO A 76 15.23 2.00 17.73
N PRO A 77 15.57 2.27 16.46
CA PRO A 77 15.15 3.48 15.79
C PRO A 77 13.63 3.47 15.57
N GLN A 78 13.02 4.63 15.74
CA GLN A 78 11.60 4.80 15.41
C GLN A 78 11.41 5.05 13.91
N PRO A 79 10.29 4.59 13.32
CA PRO A 79 9.92 4.93 11.95
C PRO A 79 9.89 6.44 11.68
N ARG A 80 10.38 6.84 10.50
CA ARG A 80 10.45 8.24 10.07
C ARG A 80 9.72 8.53 8.76
N VAL A 81 9.59 7.52 7.90
CA VAL A 81 8.86 7.65 6.63
C VAL A 81 7.64 6.74 6.68
N PHE A 82 6.49 7.30 6.39
CA PHE A 82 5.19 6.62 6.40
C PHE A 82 4.56 6.74 5.01
N PHE A 83 3.77 5.74 4.63
CA PHE A 83 3.18 5.64 3.31
C PHE A 83 1.66 5.50 3.41
N ALA A 84 0.97 6.43 2.74
CA ALA A 84 -0.47 6.43 2.56
C ALA A 84 -0.79 6.61 1.06
N GLY A 85 -2.03 6.33 0.67
CA GLY A 85 -2.50 6.40 -0.70
C GLY A 85 -3.23 5.13 -1.12
N GLU A 86 -3.87 5.18 -2.29
CA GLU A 86 -4.68 4.07 -2.82
C GLU A 86 -3.90 2.76 -2.92
N HIS A 87 -2.61 2.85 -3.25
CA HIS A 87 -1.69 1.71 -3.41
C HIS A 87 -1.14 1.16 -2.08
N THR A 88 -1.71 1.56 -0.94
CA THR A 88 -1.25 1.13 0.40
C THR A 88 -2.36 0.49 1.23
N ILE A 89 -3.52 0.16 0.64
CA ILE A 89 -4.64 -0.45 1.37
C ILE A 89 -5.19 -1.67 0.64
N ARG A 90 -4.90 -2.85 1.20
CA ARG A 90 -5.22 -4.15 0.59
C ARG A 90 -6.70 -4.37 0.28
N ASN A 91 -7.58 -3.93 1.18
CA ASN A 91 -9.01 -4.25 1.07
C ASN A 91 -9.78 -3.29 0.16
N TYR A 92 -9.23 -2.11 -0.10
CA TYR A 92 -9.89 -1.05 -0.88
C TYR A 92 -8.93 -0.34 -1.85
N PRO A 93 -8.09 -1.05 -2.63
CA PRO A 93 -7.13 -0.43 -3.55
C PRO A 93 -7.86 0.28 -4.69
N ALA A 94 -7.17 1.17 -5.42
CA ALA A 94 -7.69 1.86 -6.61
C ALA A 94 -8.99 2.68 -6.38
N THR A 95 -9.29 3.06 -5.14
CA THR A 95 -10.50 3.83 -4.79
C THR A 95 -10.18 5.07 -3.97
N VAL A 96 -11.06 6.07 -4.09
CA VAL A 96 -10.97 7.32 -3.29
C VAL A 96 -11.14 7.03 -1.80
N HIS A 97 -12.11 6.20 -1.43
CA HIS A 97 -12.32 5.85 -0.01
C HIS A 97 -11.18 5.02 0.56
N GLY A 98 -10.53 4.17 -0.24
CA GLY A 98 -9.29 3.50 0.15
C GLY A 98 -8.16 4.48 0.46
N ALA A 99 -7.92 5.44 -0.45
CA ALA A 99 -6.94 6.50 -0.22
C ALA A 99 -7.25 7.29 1.08
N PHE A 100 -8.51 7.67 1.29
CA PHE A 100 -8.95 8.34 2.50
C PHE A 100 -8.69 7.52 3.77
N LEU A 101 -9.11 6.25 3.80
CA LEU A 101 -8.90 5.35 4.94
C LEU A 101 -7.41 5.11 5.23
N SER A 102 -6.58 5.00 4.19
CA SER A 102 -5.12 4.89 4.36
C SER A 102 -4.51 6.15 5.00
N GLY A 103 -5.06 7.33 4.70
CA GLY A 103 -4.66 8.59 5.32
C GLY A 103 -5.01 8.65 6.81
N LEU A 104 -6.23 8.20 7.18
CA LEU A 104 -6.63 8.08 8.59
C LEU A 104 -5.73 7.09 9.34
N ARG A 105 -5.39 5.96 8.71
CA ARG A 105 -4.49 4.94 9.28
C ARG A 105 -3.11 5.51 9.60
N GLU A 106 -2.44 6.16 8.66
CA GLU A 106 -1.11 6.73 8.92
C GLU A 106 -1.18 7.94 9.87
N GLY A 107 -2.23 8.76 9.78
CA GLY A 107 -2.45 9.85 10.74
C GLY A 107 -2.53 9.35 12.19
N GLY A 108 -3.29 8.28 12.43
CA GLY A 108 -3.36 7.61 13.73
C GLY A 108 -2.01 7.02 14.16
N ARG A 109 -1.35 6.27 13.26
CA ARG A 109 -0.05 5.65 13.54
C ARG A 109 1.04 6.67 13.92
N ILE A 110 1.10 7.79 13.21
CA ILE A 110 2.05 8.88 13.50
C ILE A 110 1.71 9.54 14.84
N ALA A 111 0.43 9.80 15.11
CA ALA A 111 -0.01 10.38 16.37
C ALA A 111 0.33 9.46 17.56
N ASP A 112 0.02 8.17 17.48
CA ASP A 112 0.35 7.18 18.51
C ASP A 112 1.87 7.13 18.77
N GLN A 113 2.70 7.24 17.73
CA GLN A 113 4.17 7.22 17.86
C GLN A 113 4.74 8.50 18.49
N LEU A 114 4.24 9.68 18.10
CA LEU A 114 4.78 10.97 18.53
C LEU A 114 4.19 11.46 19.85
N CYS A 115 2.90 11.21 20.08
CA CYS A 115 2.15 11.70 21.23
C CYS A 115 1.91 10.61 22.29
N GLY A 116 2.16 9.34 21.96
CA GLY A 116 1.77 8.21 22.78
C GLY A 116 0.30 7.82 22.60
N SER A 117 -0.05 6.63 23.07
CA SER A 117 -1.40 6.04 22.92
C SER A 117 -1.96 5.64 24.29
N PRO A 118 -2.63 6.55 25.02
CA PRO A 118 -3.06 6.30 26.41
C PRO A 118 -4.19 5.26 26.52
N TYR A 119 -4.88 4.99 25.42
CA TYR A 119 -5.93 3.98 25.30
C TYR A 119 -5.39 2.62 24.82
N ALA A 120 -4.08 2.50 24.58
CA ALA A 120 -3.48 1.20 24.27
C ALA A 120 -3.60 0.26 25.47
N PRO A 121 -3.97 -1.02 25.26
CA PRO A 121 -3.95 -1.99 26.33
C PRO A 121 -2.53 -2.15 26.88
N PRO A 122 -2.36 -2.49 28.18
CA PRO A 122 -1.05 -2.71 28.78
C PRO A 122 -0.25 -3.73 27.95
N THR A 123 0.95 -3.36 27.52
CA THR A 123 1.85 -4.28 26.84
C THR A 123 2.22 -5.41 27.81
N LEU A 124 1.75 -6.64 27.54
CA LEU A 124 2.24 -7.82 28.23
C LEU A 124 3.77 -7.88 28.04
N PRO A 125 4.55 -8.11 29.10
CA PRO A 125 5.99 -8.30 28.95
C PRO A 125 6.24 -9.47 27.99
N PRO A 126 7.31 -9.41 27.16
CA PRO A 126 7.67 -10.53 26.31
C PRO A 126 7.81 -11.76 27.20
N SER A 127 7.03 -12.81 26.91
CA SER A 127 7.14 -14.10 27.57
C SER A 127 8.59 -14.53 27.50
N GLY A 128 9.25 -14.56 28.66
CA GLY A 128 10.65 -14.97 28.77
C GLY A 128 10.86 -16.29 28.04
N THR A 129 11.89 -16.34 27.20
CA THR A 129 12.37 -17.59 26.60
C THR A 129 12.47 -18.65 27.70
N PRO A 130 11.82 -19.83 27.58
CA PRO A 130 12.01 -20.89 28.55
C PRO A 130 13.48 -21.27 28.52
N THR A 131 14.18 -20.98 29.63
CA THR A 131 15.54 -21.46 29.85
C THR A 131 15.41 -22.96 30.10
N THR A 132 15.58 -23.76 29.06
CA THR A 132 15.72 -25.22 29.21
C THR A 132 17.05 -25.47 29.91
N VAL A 133 17.02 -25.55 31.24
CA VAL A 133 18.12 -26.10 32.02
C VAL A 133 18.15 -27.60 31.73
N ILE A 134 19.10 -28.02 30.89
CA ILE A 134 19.43 -29.45 30.74
C ILE A 134 20.22 -29.85 31.98
N PRO A 135 19.73 -30.79 32.82
CA PRO A 135 20.54 -31.30 33.92
C PRO A 135 21.65 -32.19 33.35
N SER A 136 22.88 -31.89 33.74
CA SER A 136 24.06 -32.71 33.46
C SER A 136 23.88 -34.12 34.05
N VAL A 137 23.90 -35.13 33.18
CA VAL A 137 23.90 -36.54 33.58
C VAL A 137 25.25 -36.89 34.18
N THR A 138 25.26 -37.19 35.47
CA THR A 138 26.40 -37.77 36.18
C THR A 138 26.45 -39.27 35.87
N THR A 139 27.45 -39.71 35.11
CA THR A 139 27.74 -41.15 34.91
C THR A 139 28.30 -41.74 36.19
N GLY A 140 27.43 -42.40 36.97
CA GLY A 140 27.83 -43.26 38.09
C GLY A 140 28.12 -44.67 37.58
N THR A 141 29.38 -45.09 37.70
CA THR A 141 29.81 -46.49 37.58
C THR A 141 29.33 -47.27 38.80
N SER A 142 28.59 -48.37 38.61
CA SER A 142 28.43 -49.39 39.65
C SER A 142 28.51 -50.79 39.08
N SER A 143 29.51 -51.50 39.57
CA SER A 143 29.89 -52.89 39.34
C SER A 143 29.06 -53.90 40.13
N THR A 144 29.20 -55.17 39.72
CA THR A 144 29.09 -56.45 40.48
C THR A 144 27.73 -57.17 40.58
N PRO A 145 27.72 -58.49 40.84
CA PRO A 145 28.77 -59.52 40.74
C PRO A 145 28.53 -60.59 39.67
#